data_AF-A0A844CXM2-F1
#
_entry.id   AF-A0A844CXM2-F1
#
_cell.length_a   1.000
_cell.length_b   1.000
_cell.length_c   1.000
_cell.angle_alpha   90.00
_cell.angle_beta   90.00
_cell.angle_gamma   90.00
#
_symmetry.space_group_name_H-M   'P 1'
#
loop_
_entity.id
_entity.type
_entity.pdbx_description
1 polymer ?
#
loop_
_entity_poly.entity_id
_entity_poly.type
_entity_poly.pdbx_seq_one_letter_code
_entity_poly.pdbx_strand_id
1 'polypeptide(L)'
;MTHSHAFPSWPFPDPIDAASYCTDAVAQRRLPVLQVAHDDDGDWQFLDAVEDLGEPVLHCLGCVYAADPTLVEISDLPRGWGAFREHVGAPWERWQKECDAQSDDDQALANIEAHGLHILNVAEEGDLPPFSYSIGIQQSLGQPELIVIGLKADVAQTVINECYRQMKSGAVIAAGARVAGLLGGGFECIIGEVLAAHYDEYMGWALWLNKGPNFSARQIIFPNTAGVFPWESEASEWFRNWQPLLA
;
A
#
# COMPACT_ATOMS: atom_id res chain seq x y z
N MET A 1 -30.27 1.07 -14.48
CA MET A 1 -31.15 1.52 -15.58
C MET A 1 -30.42 1.24 -16.89
N THR A 2 -30.94 0.36 -17.74
CA THR A 2 -30.39 0.18 -19.08
C THR A 2 -30.78 1.39 -19.92
N HIS A 3 -29.80 2.21 -20.29
CA HIS A 3 -30.00 3.32 -21.21
C HIS A 3 -29.00 3.16 -22.35
N SER A 4 -29.42 3.47 -23.57
CA SER A 4 -28.63 3.30 -24.78
C SER A 4 -28.32 4.67 -25.35
N HIS A 5 -27.07 4.90 -25.71
CA HIS A 5 -26.67 6.06 -26.50
C HIS A 5 -26.45 5.65 -27.95
N ALA A 6 -26.76 6.55 -28.87
CA ALA A 6 -26.46 6.40 -30.28
C ALA A 6 -25.87 7.72 -30.78
N PHE A 7 -24.59 7.70 -31.12
CA PHE A 7 -23.89 8.86 -31.66
C PHE A 7 -23.61 8.63 -33.16
N PRO A 8 -23.75 9.66 -34.02
CA PRO A 8 -23.40 9.55 -35.44
C PRO A 8 -21.93 9.15 -35.67
N SER A 9 -21.04 9.58 -34.78
CA SER A 9 -19.64 9.17 -34.69
C SER A 9 -19.25 9.17 -33.22
N TRP A 10 -18.52 8.14 -32.79
CA TRP A 10 -18.02 8.02 -31.42
C TRP A 10 -16.53 8.38 -31.38
N PRO A 11 -16.11 9.39 -30.59
CA PRO A 11 -14.75 9.91 -30.69
C PRO A 11 -13.73 9.24 -29.74
N PHE A 12 -14.18 8.48 -28.74
CA PHE A 12 -13.29 7.83 -27.79
C PHE A 12 -12.83 6.45 -28.30
N PRO A 13 -11.62 6.02 -27.93
CA PRO A 13 -11.16 4.66 -28.22
C PRO A 13 -11.91 3.60 -27.37
N ASP A 14 -12.37 3.98 -26.18
CA ASP A 14 -13.13 3.11 -25.28
C ASP A 14 -14.60 2.96 -25.70
N PRO A 15 -15.28 1.85 -25.38
CA PRO A 15 -16.70 1.66 -25.70
C PRO A 15 -17.61 2.76 -25.14
N ILE A 16 -18.75 3.01 -25.80
CA ILE A 16 -19.77 4.00 -25.36
C ILE A 16 -20.27 3.72 -23.93
N ASP A 17 -20.35 2.44 -23.56
CA ASP A 17 -20.79 1.94 -22.26
C ASP A 17 -19.65 1.74 -21.26
N ALA A 18 -18.41 2.16 -21.58
CA ALA A 18 -17.29 2.15 -20.65
C ALA A 18 -17.64 2.88 -19.35
N ALA A 19 -17.23 2.28 -18.23
CA ALA A 19 -17.41 2.86 -16.91
C ALA A 19 -16.62 4.16 -16.80
N SER A 20 -17.24 5.17 -16.18
CA SER A 20 -16.60 6.45 -15.87
C SER A 20 -17.17 6.99 -14.56
N TYR A 21 -16.35 7.76 -13.85
CA TYR A 21 -16.71 8.33 -12.57
C TYR A 21 -16.85 9.85 -12.71
N CYS A 22 -17.83 10.42 -12.02
CA CYS A 22 -18.08 11.85 -12.02
C CYS A 22 -18.33 12.34 -10.60
N THR A 23 -18.07 13.64 -10.34
CA THR A 23 -18.64 14.27 -9.14
C THR A 23 -20.18 14.24 -9.22
N ASP A 24 -20.87 14.23 -8.09
CA ASP A 24 -22.33 14.26 -8.06
C ASP A 24 -22.90 15.48 -8.81
N ALA A 25 -22.24 16.64 -8.74
CA ALA A 25 -22.67 17.84 -9.45
C ALA A 25 -22.52 17.71 -10.98
N VAL A 26 -21.46 17.06 -11.48
CA VAL A 26 -21.31 16.74 -12.91
C VAL A 26 -22.35 15.70 -13.34
N ALA A 27 -22.52 14.62 -12.57
CA ALA A 27 -23.48 13.55 -12.85
C ALA A 27 -24.92 14.09 -12.95
N GLN A 28 -25.30 15.00 -12.06
CA GLN A 28 -26.59 15.67 -12.05
C GLN A 28 -26.69 16.86 -13.02
N ARG A 29 -25.63 17.13 -13.81
CA ARG A 29 -25.54 18.23 -14.79
C ARG A 29 -25.74 19.63 -14.17
N ARG A 30 -25.35 19.79 -12.90
CA ARG A 30 -25.40 21.05 -12.17
C ARG A 30 -24.14 21.90 -12.39
N LEU A 31 -23.00 21.24 -12.55
CA LEU A 31 -21.71 21.87 -12.84
C LEU A 31 -21.06 21.26 -14.09
N PRO A 32 -20.24 22.05 -14.82
CA PRO A 32 -19.54 21.56 -15.99
C PRO A 32 -18.35 20.67 -15.62
N VAL A 33 -17.93 19.83 -16.56
CA VAL A 33 -16.64 19.13 -16.47
C VAL A 33 -15.52 20.15 -16.69
N LEU A 34 -14.64 20.31 -15.71
CA LEU A 34 -13.50 21.23 -15.77
C LEU A 34 -12.17 20.51 -15.60
N GLN A 35 -12.19 19.30 -15.03
CA GLN A 35 -11.03 18.43 -14.87
C GLN A 35 -11.38 17.02 -15.36
N VAL A 36 -10.44 16.39 -16.04
CA VAL A 36 -10.57 15.00 -16.53
C VAL A 36 -9.30 14.25 -16.19
N ALA A 37 -9.44 13.01 -15.73
CA ALA A 37 -8.33 12.08 -15.55
C ALA A 37 -8.63 10.77 -16.28
N HIS A 38 -7.62 10.21 -16.93
CA HIS A 38 -7.64 8.88 -17.50
C HIS A 38 -6.59 8.06 -16.76
N ASP A 39 -7.03 7.25 -15.79
CA ASP A 39 -6.13 6.51 -14.90
C ASP A 39 -5.40 5.39 -15.64
N ASP A 40 -4.34 4.86 -15.01
CA ASP A 40 -3.49 3.82 -15.59
C ASP A 40 -4.25 2.50 -15.89
N ASP A 41 -5.26 2.20 -15.07
CA ASP A 41 -6.14 1.04 -15.26
C ASP A 41 -7.15 1.23 -16.41
N GLY A 42 -7.25 2.46 -16.96
CA GLY A 42 -8.13 2.81 -18.08
C GLY A 42 -9.48 3.40 -17.67
N ASP A 43 -9.67 3.70 -16.39
CA ASP A 43 -10.87 4.35 -15.90
C ASP A 43 -10.84 5.85 -16.19
N TRP A 44 -12.00 6.38 -16.59
CA TRP A 44 -12.19 7.80 -16.86
C TRP A 44 -12.86 8.49 -15.68
N GLN A 45 -12.32 9.65 -15.27
CA GLN A 45 -12.93 10.51 -14.25
C GLN A 45 -13.23 11.90 -14.83
N PHE A 46 -14.42 12.43 -14.56
CA PHE A 46 -14.88 13.73 -15.05
C PHE A 46 -15.39 14.59 -13.88
N LEU A 47 -14.65 15.63 -13.56
CA LEU A 47 -14.80 16.37 -12.32
C LEU A 47 -15.09 17.85 -12.62
N ASP A 48 -15.80 18.52 -11.71
CA ASP A 48 -15.92 19.97 -11.74
C ASP A 48 -14.68 20.65 -11.10
N ALA A 49 -14.80 21.89 -10.63
CA ALA A 49 -13.68 22.62 -10.02
C ALA A 49 -13.49 22.36 -8.51
N VAL A 50 -14.25 21.45 -7.89
CA VAL A 50 -14.11 21.14 -6.46
C VAL A 50 -12.90 20.29 -6.15
N GLU A 51 -12.24 20.57 -5.03
CA GLU A 51 -11.12 19.79 -4.49
C GLU A 51 -11.61 18.59 -3.65
N ASP A 52 -12.81 18.68 -3.05
CA ASP A 52 -13.44 17.60 -2.29
C ASP A 52 -14.47 16.87 -3.16
N LEU A 53 -14.09 15.69 -3.62
CA LEU A 53 -14.82 14.94 -4.65
C LEU A 53 -16.05 14.19 -4.12
N GLY A 54 -16.20 14.06 -2.79
CA GLY A 54 -17.24 13.24 -2.18
C GLY A 54 -17.24 11.79 -2.70
N GLU A 55 -18.39 11.10 -2.62
CA GLU A 55 -18.53 9.76 -3.22
C GLU A 55 -18.66 9.88 -4.76
N PRO A 56 -17.81 9.19 -5.55
CA PRO A 56 -17.87 9.26 -7.00
C PRO A 56 -19.15 8.58 -7.53
N VAL A 57 -19.79 9.22 -8.50
CA VAL A 57 -20.99 8.68 -9.16
C VAL A 57 -20.60 7.99 -10.46
N LEU A 58 -20.99 6.72 -10.60
CA LEU A 58 -20.74 5.92 -11.80
C LEU A 58 -21.70 6.30 -12.94
N HIS A 59 -21.14 6.65 -14.09
CA HIS A 59 -21.84 6.85 -15.36
C HIS A 59 -21.16 6.08 -16.49
N CYS A 60 -21.86 5.85 -17.62
CA CYS A 60 -21.16 5.45 -18.84
C CYS A 60 -20.53 6.67 -19.53
N LEU A 61 -19.43 6.46 -20.23
CA LEU A 61 -18.70 7.49 -20.96
C LEU A 61 -19.60 8.21 -21.98
N GLY A 62 -20.51 7.50 -22.63
CA GLY A 62 -21.54 8.08 -23.50
C GLY A 62 -22.47 9.07 -22.79
N CYS A 63 -22.81 8.84 -21.52
CA CYS A 63 -23.66 9.73 -20.74
C CYS A 63 -22.99 11.08 -20.48
N VAL A 64 -21.70 11.04 -20.17
CA VAL A 64 -20.88 12.22 -19.93
C VAL A 64 -20.69 13.00 -21.23
N TYR A 65 -20.32 12.30 -22.31
CA TYR A 65 -20.15 12.91 -23.64
C TYR A 65 -21.45 13.53 -24.19
N ALA A 66 -22.60 12.90 -23.98
CA ALA A 66 -23.89 13.47 -24.37
C ALA A 66 -24.22 14.77 -23.62
N ALA A 67 -23.76 14.90 -22.37
CA ALA A 67 -23.93 16.13 -21.58
C ALA A 67 -22.93 17.21 -22.00
N ASP A 68 -21.73 16.81 -22.42
CA ASP A 68 -20.68 17.71 -22.87
C ASP A 68 -19.94 17.18 -24.11
N PRO A 69 -20.42 17.54 -25.32
CA PRO A 69 -19.78 17.12 -26.56
C PRO A 69 -18.40 17.72 -26.82
N THR A 70 -17.98 18.73 -26.05
CA THR A 70 -16.65 19.37 -26.21
C THR A 70 -15.52 18.46 -25.71
N LEU A 71 -15.84 17.39 -24.96
CA LEU A 71 -14.89 16.36 -24.54
C LEU A 71 -14.25 15.60 -25.73
N VAL A 72 -14.78 15.76 -26.95
CA VAL A 72 -14.13 15.26 -28.18
C VAL A 72 -12.70 15.78 -28.33
N GLU A 73 -12.38 16.96 -27.80
CA GLU A 73 -11.05 17.56 -27.87
C GLU A 73 -9.98 16.84 -27.03
N ILE A 74 -10.41 15.98 -26.10
CA ILE A 74 -9.56 15.16 -25.22
C ILE A 74 -9.96 13.68 -25.29
N SER A 75 -10.70 13.26 -26.32
CA SER A 75 -11.08 11.85 -26.45
C SER A 75 -9.89 10.93 -26.73
N ASP A 76 -8.75 11.51 -27.09
CA ASP A 76 -7.45 10.86 -27.29
C ASP A 76 -6.52 10.99 -26.06
N LEU A 77 -7.02 11.45 -24.90
CA LEU A 77 -6.22 11.58 -23.68
C LEU A 77 -5.62 10.21 -23.31
N PRO A 78 -4.28 10.06 -23.25
CA PRO A 78 -3.67 8.79 -22.90
C PRO A 78 -3.97 8.40 -21.45
N ARG A 79 -3.83 7.11 -21.14
CA ARG A 79 -3.80 6.65 -19.73
C ARG A 79 -2.63 7.29 -18.99
N GLY A 80 -2.82 7.56 -17.70
CA GLY A 80 -1.86 8.28 -16.85
C GLY A 80 -1.81 9.79 -17.14
N TRP A 81 -2.79 10.34 -17.86
CA TRP A 81 -2.88 11.77 -18.13
C TRP A 81 -4.15 12.36 -17.56
N GLY A 82 -4.07 13.64 -17.24
CA GLY A 82 -5.21 14.49 -16.96
C GLY A 82 -5.26 15.71 -17.88
N ALA A 83 -6.40 16.39 -17.84
CA ALA A 83 -6.59 17.66 -18.52
C ALA A 83 -7.47 18.56 -17.65
N PHE A 84 -7.20 19.86 -17.65
CA PHE A 84 -8.07 20.85 -17.02
C PHE A 84 -8.40 21.99 -17.99
N ARG A 85 -9.49 22.70 -17.72
CA ARG A 85 -9.87 23.93 -18.41
C ARG A 85 -10.62 24.87 -17.46
N GLU A 86 -10.56 26.16 -17.74
CA GLU A 86 -11.23 27.16 -16.89
C GLU A 86 -12.76 27.14 -17.02
N HIS A 87 -13.28 26.86 -18.22
CA HIS A 87 -14.71 26.80 -18.52
C HIS A 87 -14.96 25.97 -19.79
N VAL A 88 -16.22 25.57 -20.04
CA VAL A 88 -16.58 24.83 -21.26
C VAL A 88 -16.25 25.65 -22.50
N GLY A 89 -15.45 25.09 -23.41
CA GLY A 89 -14.97 25.75 -24.62
C GLY A 89 -13.64 26.51 -24.48
N ALA A 90 -13.08 26.62 -23.27
CA ALA A 90 -11.69 27.03 -23.08
C ALA A 90 -10.73 25.91 -23.54
N PRO A 91 -9.51 26.26 -23.99
CA PRO A 91 -8.52 25.25 -24.36
C PRO A 91 -8.19 24.34 -23.16
N TRP A 92 -8.00 23.06 -23.43
CA TRP A 92 -7.55 22.10 -22.44
C TRP A 92 -6.04 22.22 -22.19
N GLU A 93 -5.68 22.37 -20.93
CA GLU A 93 -4.31 22.20 -20.45
C GLU A 93 -4.13 20.75 -20.01
N ARG A 94 -3.39 20.00 -20.82
CA ARG A 94 -3.08 18.60 -20.54
C ARG A 94 -1.87 18.53 -19.62
N TRP A 95 -1.96 17.69 -18.61
CA TRP A 95 -0.86 17.34 -17.75
C TRP A 95 -0.72 15.83 -17.77
N GLN A 96 0.51 15.35 -17.89
CA GLN A 96 0.78 13.98 -17.55
C GLN A 96 0.70 13.91 -16.02
N LYS A 97 -0.03 12.95 -15.46
CA LYS A 97 0.14 12.62 -14.05
C LYS A 97 1.62 12.31 -13.93
N GLU A 98 2.38 13.18 -13.27
CA GLU A 98 3.71 12.79 -12.83
C GLU A 98 3.46 11.45 -12.14
N CYS A 99 4.19 10.42 -12.55
CA CYS A 99 4.19 9.16 -11.83
C CYS A 99 4.76 9.52 -10.45
N ASP A 100 3.89 10.07 -9.61
CA ASP A 100 4.24 10.62 -8.33
C ASP A 100 4.57 9.40 -7.48
N ALA A 101 5.85 9.35 -7.10
CA ALA A 101 6.57 8.27 -6.45
C ALA A 101 6.97 7.13 -7.38
N GLN A 102 8.25 6.74 -7.27
CA GLN A 102 8.64 5.35 -7.42
C GLN A 102 7.50 4.48 -6.87
N SER A 103 6.96 3.53 -7.65
CA SER A 103 5.92 2.64 -7.12
C SER A 103 6.42 2.06 -5.79
N ASP A 104 5.51 1.73 -4.85
CA ASP A 104 5.95 1.13 -3.58
C ASP A 104 6.88 -0.09 -3.85
N ASP A 105 6.64 -0.81 -4.96
CA ASP A 105 7.47 -1.87 -5.50
C ASP A 105 8.88 -1.38 -5.87
N ASP A 106 9.00 -0.33 -6.68
CA ASP A 106 10.30 0.24 -7.07
C ASP A 106 11.06 0.82 -5.87
N GLN A 107 10.35 1.45 -4.92
CA GLN A 107 10.96 1.98 -3.69
C GLN A 107 11.44 0.84 -2.79
N ALA A 108 10.69 -0.25 -2.70
CA ALA A 108 11.10 -1.46 -2.00
C ALA A 108 12.36 -2.05 -2.62
N LEU A 109 12.38 -2.24 -3.93
CA LEU A 109 13.54 -2.76 -4.66
C LEU A 109 14.76 -1.85 -4.53
N ALA A 110 14.60 -0.54 -4.66
CA ALA A 110 15.68 0.43 -4.48
C ALA A 110 16.27 0.41 -3.06
N ASN A 111 15.43 0.29 -2.02
CA ASN A 111 15.91 0.17 -0.65
C ASN A 111 16.65 -1.15 -0.41
N ILE A 112 16.16 -2.26 -0.97
CA ILE A 112 16.85 -3.54 -0.88
C ILE A 112 18.22 -3.46 -1.58
N GLU A 113 18.31 -2.84 -2.75
CA GLU A 113 19.59 -2.67 -3.45
C GLU A 113 20.57 -1.81 -2.65
N ALA A 114 20.10 -0.67 -2.11
CA ALA A 114 20.94 0.29 -1.41
C ALA A 114 21.34 -0.15 0.01
N HIS A 115 20.45 -0.84 0.73
CA HIS A 115 20.59 -1.11 2.16
C HIS A 115 20.57 -2.61 2.51
N GLY A 116 20.09 -3.46 1.59
CA GLY A 116 19.93 -4.90 1.74
C GLY A 116 18.61 -5.32 2.40
N LEU A 117 17.76 -4.38 2.78
CA LEU A 117 16.38 -4.64 3.18
C LEU A 117 15.48 -3.43 2.92
N HIS A 118 14.18 -3.68 2.89
CA HIS A 118 13.12 -2.68 3.04
C HIS A 118 12.21 -3.12 4.19
N ILE A 119 11.65 -2.16 4.96
CA ILE A 119 10.77 -2.44 6.10
C ILE A 119 9.39 -1.88 5.82
N LEU A 120 8.39 -2.76 5.82
CA LEU A 120 6.98 -2.39 5.71
C LEU A 120 6.38 -2.25 7.10
N ASN A 121 5.47 -1.28 7.24
CA ASN A 121 4.72 -1.04 8.48
C ASN A 121 3.23 -1.18 8.19
N VAL A 122 2.55 -1.98 9.00
CA VAL A 122 1.10 -2.14 8.98
C VAL A 122 0.56 -1.48 10.24
N ALA A 123 -0.32 -0.50 10.04
CA ALA A 123 -0.94 0.24 11.13
C ALA A 123 -1.91 -0.66 11.93
N GLU A 124 -2.24 -0.22 13.14
CA GLU A 124 -3.28 -0.88 13.94
C GLU A 124 -4.64 -0.79 13.25
N GLU A 125 -5.44 -1.86 13.35
CA GLU A 125 -6.80 -1.91 12.80
C GLU A 125 -7.76 -2.49 13.84
N GLY A 126 -8.59 -1.64 14.44
CA GLY A 126 -9.50 -2.06 15.51
C GLY A 126 -8.74 -2.58 16.73
N ASP A 127 -8.97 -3.84 17.09
CA ASP A 127 -8.28 -4.53 18.20
C ASP A 127 -6.99 -5.24 17.75
N LEU A 128 -6.62 -5.17 16.47
CA LEU A 128 -5.41 -5.81 15.94
C LEU A 128 -4.18 -4.93 16.17
N PRO A 129 -3.08 -5.49 16.72
CA PRO A 129 -1.86 -4.75 16.97
C PRO A 129 -1.18 -4.33 15.66
N PRO A 130 -0.48 -3.18 15.63
CA PRO A 130 0.36 -2.82 14.50
C PRO A 130 1.54 -3.79 14.41
N PHE A 131 2.09 -3.96 13.21
CA PHE A 131 3.29 -4.77 13.03
C PHE A 131 4.18 -4.23 11.91
N SER A 132 5.45 -4.60 11.95
CA SER A 132 6.41 -4.28 10.90
C SER A 132 7.20 -5.51 10.53
N TYR A 133 7.58 -5.62 9.27
CA TYR A 133 8.39 -6.73 8.78
C TYR A 133 9.36 -6.30 7.69
N SER A 134 10.46 -7.04 7.57
CA SER A 134 11.44 -6.83 6.53
C SER A 134 11.12 -7.63 5.26
N ILE A 135 11.64 -7.11 4.14
CA ILE A 135 11.85 -7.86 2.91
C ILE A 135 13.26 -7.61 2.40
N GLY A 136 13.85 -8.61 1.75
CA GLY A 136 15.16 -8.51 1.10
C GLY A 136 16.34 -9.02 1.92
N ILE A 137 16.18 -9.27 3.23
CA ILE A 137 17.25 -9.86 4.06
C ILE A 137 17.66 -11.23 3.51
N GLN A 138 16.69 -12.02 3.04
CA GLN A 138 17.00 -13.32 2.45
C GLN A 138 17.83 -13.19 1.17
N GLN A 139 17.54 -12.19 0.33
CA GLN A 139 18.27 -11.97 -0.91
C GLN A 139 19.66 -11.40 -0.66
N SER A 140 19.79 -10.51 0.33
CA SER A 140 21.03 -9.80 0.61
C SER A 140 22.02 -10.58 1.47
N LEU A 141 21.54 -11.35 2.46
CA LEU A 141 22.36 -12.07 3.43
C LEU A 141 22.14 -13.59 3.44
N GLY A 142 21.12 -14.10 2.75
CA GLY A 142 20.74 -15.52 2.84
C GLY A 142 20.17 -15.92 4.21
N GLN A 143 19.68 -14.94 4.98
CA GLN A 143 19.12 -15.14 6.32
C GLN A 143 17.60 -14.89 6.33
N PRO A 144 16.86 -15.36 7.36
CA PRO A 144 15.41 -15.17 7.44
C PRO A 144 14.99 -13.69 7.44
N GLU A 145 13.80 -13.41 6.94
CA GLU A 145 13.13 -12.12 7.15
C GLU A 145 12.71 -11.96 8.62
N LEU A 146 12.49 -10.72 9.05
CA LEU A 146 12.16 -10.38 10.43
C LEU A 146 10.76 -9.76 10.50
N ILE A 147 9.99 -10.10 11.54
CA ILE A 147 8.70 -9.47 11.86
C ILE A 147 8.64 -9.13 13.36
N VAL A 148 8.01 -8.01 13.70
CA VAL A 148 7.70 -7.65 15.08
C VAL A 148 6.26 -7.12 15.16
N ILE A 149 5.51 -7.59 16.16
CA ILE A 149 4.09 -7.28 16.35
C ILE A 149 3.91 -6.54 17.67
N GLY A 150 3.12 -5.46 17.68
CA GLY A 150 2.73 -4.74 18.89
C GLY A 150 3.62 -3.54 19.26
N LEU A 151 4.65 -3.25 18.46
CA LEU A 151 5.47 -2.04 18.59
C LEU A 151 4.99 -0.94 17.63
N LYS A 152 5.19 0.33 18.02
CA LYS A 152 5.02 1.46 17.10
C LYS A 152 6.04 1.36 15.95
N ALA A 153 5.65 1.82 14.76
CA ALA A 153 6.44 1.69 13.53
C ALA A 153 7.89 2.20 13.65
N ASP A 154 8.11 3.34 14.30
CA ASP A 154 9.45 3.93 14.52
C ASP A 154 10.35 3.04 15.39
N VAL A 155 9.80 2.47 16.46
CA VAL A 155 10.50 1.53 17.34
C VAL A 155 10.73 0.20 16.64
N ALA A 156 9.72 -0.33 15.94
CA ALA A 156 9.79 -1.57 15.19
C ALA A 156 10.89 -1.51 14.11
N GLN A 157 10.94 -0.42 13.34
CA GLN A 157 11.99 -0.16 12.37
C GLN A 157 13.37 -0.13 12.99
N THR A 158 13.52 0.52 14.16
CA THR A 158 14.80 0.57 14.89
C THR A 158 15.24 -0.83 15.30
N VAL A 159 14.32 -1.63 15.85
CA VAL A 159 14.56 -3.01 16.29
C VAL A 159 14.97 -3.92 15.12
N ILE A 160 14.25 -3.87 13.99
CA ILE A 160 14.56 -4.66 12.80
C ILE A 160 15.91 -4.24 12.21
N ASN A 161 16.17 -2.95 12.07
CA ASN A 161 17.45 -2.45 11.52
C ASN A 161 18.63 -2.85 12.41
N GLU A 162 18.48 -2.80 13.73
CA GLU A 162 19.52 -3.22 14.65
C GLU A 162 19.76 -4.74 14.58
N CYS A 163 18.69 -5.54 14.51
CA CYS A 163 18.81 -6.98 14.32
C CYS A 163 19.51 -7.32 12.99
N TYR A 164 19.13 -6.66 11.89
CA TYR A 164 19.79 -6.76 10.59
C TYR A 164 21.26 -6.35 10.63
N ARG A 165 21.61 -5.27 11.35
CA ARG A 165 23.01 -4.85 11.56
C ARG A 165 23.83 -5.96 12.25
N GLN A 166 23.24 -6.63 13.25
CA GLN A 166 23.88 -7.76 13.92
C GLN A 166 24.03 -8.97 12.97
N MET A 167 23.01 -9.29 12.18
CA MET A 167 23.08 -10.35 11.14
C MET A 167 24.20 -10.08 10.13
N LYS A 168 24.32 -8.82 9.66
CA LYS A 168 25.37 -8.38 8.75
C LYS A 168 26.78 -8.50 9.36
N SER A 169 26.90 -8.39 10.67
CA SER A 169 28.16 -8.62 11.41
C SER A 169 28.48 -10.09 11.68
N GLY A 170 27.64 -11.02 11.21
CA GLY A 170 27.84 -12.46 11.32
C GLY A 170 27.07 -13.14 12.46
N ALA A 171 26.17 -12.42 13.14
CA ALA A 171 25.26 -13.05 14.09
C ALA A 171 24.27 -13.96 13.36
N VAL A 172 23.96 -15.11 13.98
CA VAL A 172 22.93 -16.02 13.48
C VAL A 172 21.69 -15.86 14.36
N ILE A 173 20.61 -15.37 13.77
CA ILE A 173 19.33 -15.12 14.43
C ILE A 173 18.46 -16.37 14.32
N ALA A 174 18.71 -17.35 15.17
CA ALA A 174 17.99 -18.63 15.23
C ALA A 174 16.79 -18.56 16.19
N ALA A 175 15.75 -19.39 15.97
CA ALA A 175 14.67 -19.55 16.94
C ALA A 175 15.21 -19.91 18.32
N GLY A 176 14.60 -19.32 19.35
CA GLY A 176 14.99 -19.44 20.75
C GLY A 176 16.19 -18.58 21.15
N ALA A 177 16.87 -17.91 20.21
CA ALA A 177 17.96 -17.01 20.56
C ALA A 177 17.47 -15.82 21.37
N ARG A 178 18.29 -15.39 22.34
CA ARG A 178 18.10 -14.13 23.07
C ARG A 178 19.01 -13.08 22.45
N VAL A 179 18.43 -11.95 22.07
CA VAL A 179 19.14 -10.87 21.35
C VAL A 179 19.06 -9.61 22.20
N ALA A 180 20.24 -9.16 22.64
CA ALA A 180 20.41 -7.95 23.41
C ALA A 180 20.58 -6.71 22.50
N GLY A 181 20.35 -5.53 23.07
CA GLY A 181 20.65 -4.26 22.39
C GLY A 181 19.63 -3.84 21.33
N LEU A 182 18.54 -4.58 21.14
CA LEU A 182 17.44 -4.18 20.25
C LEU A 182 16.56 -3.10 20.86
N LEU A 183 16.35 -3.16 22.18
CA LEU A 183 15.54 -2.21 22.95
C LEU A 183 16.38 -1.59 24.08
N GLY A 184 16.06 -0.34 24.41
CA GLY A 184 16.65 0.35 25.57
C GLY A 184 16.24 -0.29 26.90
N GLY A 185 16.92 0.08 27.99
CA GLY A 185 16.58 -0.43 29.34
C GLY A 185 17.18 -1.80 29.68
N GLY A 186 18.03 -2.36 28.81
CA GLY A 186 18.70 -3.64 29.04
C GLY A 186 17.81 -4.87 28.81
N PHE A 187 16.65 -4.69 28.18
CA PHE A 187 15.78 -5.80 27.79
C PHE A 187 16.40 -6.59 26.63
N GLU A 188 16.25 -7.91 26.70
CA GLU A 188 16.60 -8.82 25.61
C GLU A 188 15.31 -9.28 24.94
N CYS A 189 15.33 -9.36 23.61
CA CYS A 189 14.25 -9.96 22.84
C CYS A 189 14.53 -11.45 22.61
N ILE A 190 13.47 -12.23 22.39
CA ILE A 190 13.55 -13.63 22.00
C ILE A 190 13.14 -13.75 20.54
N ILE A 191 13.81 -14.64 19.82
CA ILE A 191 13.53 -14.91 18.41
C ILE A 191 12.60 -16.11 18.31
N GLY A 192 11.40 -15.91 17.77
CA GLY A 192 10.43 -16.96 17.42
C GLY A 192 10.62 -17.45 15.98
N GLU A 193 10.18 -18.68 15.70
CA GLU A 193 9.89 -19.12 14.33
C GLU A 193 8.62 -18.43 13.84
N VAL A 194 8.49 -18.24 12.53
CA VAL A 194 7.21 -17.87 11.90
C VAL A 194 6.81 -19.03 10.99
N LEU A 195 5.69 -19.68 11.30
CA LEU A 195 5.16 -20.75 10.47
C LEU A 195 4.65 -20.17 9.14
N ALA A 196 4.93 -20.88 8.04
CA ALA A 196 4.50 -20.48 6.70
C ALA A 196 2.98 -20.27 6.56
N ALA A 197 2.18 -20.87 7.44
CA ALA A 197 0.72 -20.65 7.50
C ALA A 197 0.33 -19.19 7.80
N HIS A 198 1.24 -18.40 8.37
CA HIS A 198 1.02 -16.98 8.66
C HIS A 198 1.52 -16.03 7.55
N TYR A 199 2.19 -16.53 6.51
CA TYR A 199 2.79 -15.66 5.50
C TYR A 199 1.75 -14.88 4.70
N ASP A 200 0.62 -15.50 4.34
CA ASP A 200 -0.44 -14.84 3.58
C ASP A 200 -1.11 -13.71 4.39
N GLU A 201 -1.19 -13.88 5.72
CA GLU A 201 -1.80 -12.91 6.64
C GLU A 201 -0.88 -11.72 6.95
N TYR A 202 0.43 -11.98 7.14
CA TYR A 202 1.36 -10.95 7.65
C TYR A 202 2.38 -10.46 6.62
N MET A 203 2.77 -11.27 5.64
CA MET A 203 4.00 -11.05 4.86
C MET A 203 3.77 -11.06 3.34
N GLY A 204 2.67 -10.44 2.89
CA GLY A 204 2.28 -10.39 1.47
C GLY A 204 3.39 -9.88 0.53
N TRP A 205 4.12 -8.85 0.93
CA TRP A 205 5.25 -8.34 0.14
C TRP A 205 6.44 -9.30 0.09
N ALA A 206 6.68 -10.07 1.15
CA ALA A 206 7.73 -11.08 1.15
C ALA A 206 7.36 -12.22 0.19
N LEU A 207 6.08 -12.61 0.13
CA LEU A 207 5.56 -13.57 -0.84
C LEU A 207 5.68 -13.07 -2.28
N TRP A 208 5.32 -11.81 -2.53
CA TRP A 208 5.49 -11.17 -3.84
C TRP A 208 6.96 -11.20 -4.27
N LEU A 209 7.87 -10.71 -3.42
CA LEU A 209 9.30 -10.60 -3.72
C LEU A 209 9.95 -11.98 -3.97
N ASN A 210 9.56 -13.00 -3.19
CA ASN A 210 10.13 -14.35 -3.29
C ASN A 210 9.35 -15.29 -4.23
N LYS A 211 8.33 -14.79 -4.94
CA LYS A 211 7.47 -15.56 -5.85
C LYS A 211 6.86 -16.79 -5.17
N GLY A 212 6.36 -16.60 -3.94
CA GLY A 212 5.78 -17.64 -3.09
C GLY A 212 6.52 -17.82 -1.76
N PRO A 213 6.19 -18.86 -0.98
CA PRO A 213 6.64 -19.04 0.41
C PRO A 213 8.06 -19.62 0.52
N ASN A 214 8.91 -19.41 -0.49
CA ASN A 214 10.28 -19.93 -0.53
C ASN A 214 11.25 -19.06 0.28
N PHE A 215 10.85 -18.72 1.51
CA PHE A 215 11.66 -17.98 2.46
C PHE A 215 11.35 -18.42 3.90
N SER A 216 12.26 -18.11 4.80
CA SER A 216 12.04 -18.27 6.23
C SER A 216 11.87 -16.92 6.90
N ALA A 217 11.10 -16.85 7.98
CA ALA A 217 10.91 -15.64 8.75
C ALA A 217 11.05 -15.90 10.27
N ARG A 218 11.41 -14.85 11.00
CA ARG A 218 11.63 -14.87 12.44
C ARG A 218 10.85 -13.75 13.10
N GLN A 219 10.17 -14.08 14.19
CA GLN A 219 9.49 -13.08 15.00
C GLN A 219 10.45 -12.54 16.06
N ILE A 220 10.63 -11.23 16.13
CA ILE A 220 11.30 -10.58 17.26
C ILE A 220 10.24 -10.37 18.35
N ILE A 221 10.42 -11.03 19.48
CA ILE A 221 9.47 -11.03 20.59
C ILE A 221 10.09 -10.24 21.75
N PHE A 222 9.40 -9.21 22.21
CA PHE A 222 9.87 -8.37 23.31
C PHE A 222 9.11 -8.66 24.61
N PRO A 223 9.77 -8.54 25.78
CA PRO A 223 9.10 -8.64 27.07
C PRO A 223 8.37 -7.33 27.41
N ASN A 224 7.45 -7.38 28.38
CA ASN A 224 6.90 -6.18 28.98
C ASN A 224 7.93 -5.47 29.90
N THR A 225 7.54 -4.34 30.50
CA THR A 225 8.43 -3.55 31.38
C THR A 225 8.87 -4.25 32.67
N ALA A 226 8.27 -5.39 33.01
CA ALA A 226 8.69 -6.26 34.12
C ALA A 226 9.62 -7.39 33.67
N GLY A 227 9.98 -7.46 32.38
CA GLY A 227 10.80 -8.52 31.81
C GLY A 227 10.03 -9.80 31.48
N VAL A 228 8.69 -9.76 31.49
CA VAL A 228 7.83 -10.93 31.28
C VAL A 228 7.45 -11.06 29.81
N PHE A 229 7.58 -12.26 29.25
CA PHE A 229 7.23 -12.61 27.87
C PHE A 229 5.78 -13.09 27.72
N PRO A 230 5.18 -13.04 26.51
CA PRO A 230 3.76 -13.34 26.31
C PRO A 230 3.31 -14.72 26.86
N TRP A 231 4.13 -15.76 26.69
CA TRP A 231 3.78 -17.13 27.15
C TRP A 231 3.94 -17.36 28.65
N GLU A 232 4.58 -16.44 29.38
CA GLU A 232 4.82 -16.62 30.81
C GLU A 232 3.53 -16.42 31.62
N SER A 233 3.41 -17.10 32.75
CA SER A 233 2.18 -17.15 33.54
C SER A 233 1.75 -15.77 34.06
N GLU A 234 2.73 -14.90 34.29
CA GLU A 234 2.65 -13.55 34.78
C GLU A 234 2.22 -12.53 33.71
N ALA A 235 2.23 -12.91 32.43
CA ALA A 235 1.76 -12.05 31.35
C ALA A 235 0.25 -11.82 31.45
N SER A 236 -0.16 -10.56 31.30
CA SER A 236 -1.59 -10.23 31.22
C SER A 236 -2.21 -10.80 29.96
N GLU A 237 -3.52 -11.07 30.01
CA GLU A 237 -4.28 -11.52 28.84
C GLU A 237 -4.20 -10.50 27.69
N TRP A 238 -4.26 -9.20 28.01
CA TRP A 238 -4.05 -8.14 27.02
C TRP A 238 -2.70 -8.30 26.31
N PHE A 239 -1.60 -8.53 27.04
CA PHE A 239 -0.27 -8.60 26.43
C PHE A 239 -0.10 -9.87 25.57
N ARG A 240 -0.69 -10.99 26.00
CA ARG A 240 -0.77 -12.23 25.22
C ARG A 240 -1.48 -12.02 23.89
N ASN A 241 -2.60 -11.32 23.90
CA ASN A 241 -3.39 -11.04 22.70
C ASN A 241 -2.73 -9.96 21.83
N TRP A 242 -2.04 -8.99 22.43
CA TRP A 242 -1.38 -7.88 21.75
C TRP A 242 -0.10 -8.30 21.01
N GLN A 243 0.53 -9.39 21.43
CA GLN A 243 1.72 -9.93 20.78
C GLN A 243 1.51 -11.43 20.50
N PRO A 244 0.67 -11.78 19.50
CA PRO A 244 0.44 -13.16 19.12
C PRO A 244 1.76 -13.80 18.67
N LEU A 245 1.94 -15.08 19.01
CA LEU A 245 3.12 -15.86 18.63
C LEU A 245 2.82 -16.57 17.30
N LEU A 246 3.72 -16.45 16.33
CA LEU A 246 3.54 -17.02 14.99
C LEU A 246 4.21 -18.41 14.82
N ALA A 247 4.62 -19.04 15.92
CA ALA A 247 5.37 -20.30 15.96
C ALA A 247 4.50 -21.54 16.20
#